data_AF-A0A8S3X4L2-F1
#
_entry.id   AF-A0A8S3X4L2-F1
#
_cell.length_a   1.000
_cell.length_b   1.000
_cell.length_c   1.000
_cell.angle_alpha   90.00
_cell.angle_beta   90.00
_cell.angle_gamma   90.00
#
_symmetry.space_group_name_H-M   'P 1'
#
loop_
_entity.id
_entity.type
_entity.pdbx_description
1 polymer ?
#
loop_
_entity_poly.entity_id
_entity_poly.type
_entity_poly.pdbx_seq_one_letter_code
_entity_poly.pdbx_strand_id
1 'polypeptide(L)'
;MAVAKESVTLESLLEWEPDSSEDGEILERVKRLAELYLPDGWRQWKVVTHSRAELLDEVTDSQILNKNRFSLPTVELARAFCPDCTSLPEKAYKDIKIKMLEWPFCVGLIIGPSARPLILAPSIGARIRGSAVQNELIVASLTELKPLLLSRKDASKELADSDDVGELTTFHSSSSKSKKLSRMDKLEQEFGDMKDMFSNFMKRFEPISDNESEPEKSYASFKDELRNSQSLHKSETVKWKAPDLPLEEEEDDDPDFIPQTKKQ
;
A
#
# COMPACT_ATOMS: atom_id res chain seq x y z
N MET A 1 -23.78 -24.43 -10.58
CA MET A 1 -22.75 -25.25 -11.24
C MET A 1 -21.69 -24.32 -11.78
N ALA A 2 -20.48 -24.29 -11.21
CA ALA A 2 -19.39 -23.47 -11.73
C ALA A 2 -18.83 -24.16 -12.99
N VAL A 3 -19.00 -23.53 -14.15
CA VAL A 3 -18.35 -23.97 -15.39
C VAL A 3 -16.85 -23.76 -15.18
N ALA A 4 -16.07 -24.84 -15.18
CA ALA A 4 -14.62 -24.77 -15.11
C ALA A 4 -14.14 -24.02 -16.36
N LYS A 5 -13.65 -22.79 -16.17
CA LYS A 5 -13.03 -22.03 -17.26
C LYS A 5 -11.66 -22.63 -17.56
N GLU A 6 -11.39 -22.85 -18.84
CA GLU A 6 -10.11 -23.36 -19.29
C GLU A 6 -8.99 -22.37 -18.98
N SER A 7 -7.90 -22.86 -18.39
CA SER A 7 -6.70 -22.07 -18.16
C SER A 7 -5.84 -22.05 -19.41
N VAL A 8 -5.46 -20.86 -19.85
CA VAL A 8 -4.65 -20.60 -21.04
C VAL A 8 -3.27 -20.09 -20.59
N THR A 9 -2.23 -20.25 -21.40
CA THR A 9 -0.90 -19.68 -21.08
C THR A 9 -0.78 -18.24 -21.56
N LEU A 10 0.08 -17.43 -20.94
CA LEU A 10 0.37 -16.08 -21.45
C LEU A 10 0.93 -16.11 -22.88
N GLU A 11 1.72 -17.14 -23.21
CA GLU A 11 2.27 -17.32 -24.55
C GLU A 11 1.19 -17.39 -25.64
N SER A 12 0.17 -18.24 -25.44
CA SER A 12 -0.97 -18.34 -26.36
C SER A 12 -1.78 -17.04 -26.49
N LEU A 13 -1.67 -16.12 -25.53
CA LEU A 13 -2.32 -14.80 -25.61
C LEU A 13 -1.47 -13.77 -26.38
N LEU A 14 -0.21 -14.07 -26.69
CA LEU A 14 0.63 -13.21 -27.54
C LEU A 14 0.18 -13.23 -29.00
N GLU A 15 -0.44 -14.30 -29.44
CA GLU A 15 -1.01 -14.43 -30.79
C GLU A 15 -2.27 -13.59 -30.98
N TRP A 16 -2.85 -13.07 -29.89
CA TRP A 16 -4.02 -12.20 -29.97
C TRP A 16 -3.66 -10.81 -30.49
N GLU A 17 -4.45 -10.33 -31.45
CA GLU A 17 -4.32 -9.03 -32.08
C GLU A 17 -5.66 -8.27 -31.99
N PRO A 18 -5.64 -6.96 -31.70
CA PRO A 18 -6.84 -6.13 -31.71
C PRO A 18 -7.24 -5.78 -33.15
N ASP A 19 -8.53 -5.52 -33.36
CA ASP A 19 -9.07 -5.14 -34.68
C ASP A 19 -8.60 -3.75 -35.15
N SER A 20 -8.15 -2.90 -34.23
CA SER A 20 -7.66 -1.55 -34.52
C SER A 20 -6.14 -1.54 -34.71
N SER A 21 -5.67 -0.97 -35.83
CA SER A 21 -4.24 -0.82 -36.13
C SER A 21 -3.48 -0.03 -35.07
N GLU A 22 -4.08 1.05 -34.54
CA GLU A 22 -3.46 1.87 -33.48
C GLU A 22 -3.31 1.08 -32.18
N ASP A 23 -4.32 0.25 -31.86
CA ASP A 23 -4.30 -0.59 -30.67
C ASP A 23 -3.27 -1.71 -30.82
N GLY A 24 -3.09 -2.22 -32.05
CA GLY A 24 -2.09 -3.22 -32.40
C GLY A 24 -0.68 -2.72 -32.11
N GLU A 25 -0.36 -1.49 -32.54
CA GLU A 25 0.95 -0.87 -32.28
C GLU A 25 1.21 -0.67 -30.78
N ILE A 26 0.21 -0.22 -30.02
CA ILE A 26 0.35 -0.02 -28.57
C ILE A 26 0.53 -1.38 -27.89
N LEU A 27 -0.27 -2.38 -28.26
CA LEU A 27 -0.18 -3.72 -27.69
C LEU A 27 1.17 -4.35 -28.01
N GLU A 28 1.72 -4.17 -29.22
CA GLU A 28 3.06 -4.63 -29.56
C GLU A 28 4.13 -4.00 -28.66
N ARG A 29 4.07 -2.69 -28.43
CA ARG A 29 5.00 -2.03 -27.49
C ARG A 29 4.88 -2.62 -26.09
N VAL A 30 3.66 -2.90 -25.63
CA VAL A 30 3.42 -3.54 -24.33
C VAL A 30 3.95 -4.98 -24.29
N LYS A 31 3.81 -5.76 -25.37
CA LYS A 31 4.39 -7.12 -25.50
C LYS A 31 5.92 -7.07 -25.44
N ARG A 32 6.56 -6.10 -26.10
CA ARG A 32 8.03 -5.89 -26.01
C ARG A 32 8.48 -5.52 -24.60
N LEU A 33 7.70 -4.70 -23.88
CA LEU A 33 7.99 -4.42 -22.46
C LEU A 33 7.89 -5.67 -21.59
N ALA A 34 6.94 -6.56 -21.87
CA ALA A 34 6.83 -7.83 -21.19
C ALA A 34 8.06 -8.71 -21.43
N GLU A 35 8.56 -8.78 -22.67
CA GLU A 35 9.80 -9.50 -22.99
C GLU A 35 11.04 -8.92 -22.31
N LEU A 36 11.11 -7.60 -22.16
CA LEU A 36 12.27 -6.93 -21.59
C LEU A 36 12.35 -7.03 -20.06
N TYR A 37 11.21 -6.95 -19.38
CA TYR A 37 11.16 -6.82 -17.92
C TYR A 37 10.69 -8.07 -17.19
N LEU A 38 9.87 -8.93 -17.79
CA LEU A 38 9.35 -10.09 -17.07
C LEU A 38 10.41 -11.18 -16.88
N PRO A 39 10.40 -11.90 -15.74
CA PRO A 39 11.36 -12.94 -15.46
C PRO A 39 11.17 -14.15 -16.37
N ASP A 40 12.23 -14.94 -16.53
CA ASP A 40 12.18 -16.17 -17.31
C ASP A 40 11.02 -17.09 -16.91
N GLY A 41 10.37 -17.69 -17.92
CA GLY A 41 9.20 -18.54 -17.71
C GLY A 41 7.87 -17.81 -17.60
N TRP A 42 7.83 -16.47 -17.72
CA TRP A 42 6.57 -15.70 -17.71
C TRP A 42 5.57 -16.16 -18.78
N ARG A 43 6.07 -16.61 -19.93
CA ARG A 43 5.28 -17.18 -21.04
C ARG A 43 4.40 -18.35 -20.60
N GLN A 44 4.87 -19.13 -19.64
CA GLN A 44 4.21 -20.33 -19.12
C GLN A 44 3.20 -20.03 -18.01
N TRP A 45 3.05 -18.77 -17.61
CA TRP A 45 2.08 -18.40 -16.58
C TRP A 45 0.67 -18.75 -17.05
N LYS A 46 -0.03 -19.52 -16.22
CA LYS A 46 -1.41 -19.92 -16.48
C LYS A 46 -2.36 -18.81 -16.05
N VAL A 47 -3.26 -18.46 -16.93
CA VAL A 47 -4.27 -17.42 -16.74
C VAL A 47 -5.62 -17.93 -17.21
N VAL A 48 -6.64 -17.63 -16.43
CA VAL A 48 -8.04 -17.77 -16.79
C VAL A 48 -8.45 -16.46 -17.43
N THR A 49 -8.85 -16.52 -18.70
CA THR A 49 -9.32 -15.34 -19.41
C THR A 49 -10.66 -14.90 -18.82
N HIS A 50 -10.69 -13.67 -18.36
CA HIS A 50 -11.89 -13.03 -17.85
C HIS A 50 -12.25 -11.84 -18.73
N SER A 51 -13.54 -11.65 -18.97
CA SER A 51 -13.99 -10.42 -19.60
C SER A 51 -13.89 -9.25 -18.63
N ARG A 52 -13.84 -8.02 -19.16
CA ARG A 52 -13.87 -6.79 -18.36
C ARG A 52 -15.05 -6.78 -17.37
N ALA A 53 -16.23 -7.20 -17.82
CA ALA A 53 -17.45 -7.25 -16.99
C ALA A 53 -17.32 -8.25 -15.83
N GLU A 54 -16.61 -9.36 -16.03
CA GLU A 54 -16.38 -10.33 -14.96
C GLU A 54 -15.36 -9.84 -13.92
N LEU A 55 -14.41 -8.99 -14.32
CA LEU A 55 -13.35 -8.50 -13.44
C LEU A 55 -13.78 -7.28 -12.63
N LEU A 56 -14.58 -6.39 -13.22
CA LEU A 56 -14.91 -5.08 -12.67
C LEU A 56 -16.38 -4.93 -12.27
N ASP A 57 -17.21 -5.96 -12.46
CA ASP A 57 -18.68 -5.87 -12.43
C ASP A 57 -19.20 -4.86 -13.49
N GLU A 58 -20.51 -4.85 -13.80
CA GLU A 58 -21.07 -4.05 -14.93
C GLU A 58 -20.75 -2.55 -14.84
N VAL A 59 -20.53 -2.02 -13.63
CA VAL A 59 -20.12 -0.64 -13.40
C VAL A 59 -18.65 -0.63 -13.02
N THR A 60 -17.80 -0.04 -13.87
CA THR A 60 -16.35 0.09 -13.61
C THR A 60 -16.11 0.90 -12.34
N ASP A 61 -15.96 0.22 -11.20
CA ASP A 61 -15.65 0.88 -9.94
C ASP A 61 -14.22 1.43 -9.98
N SER A 62 -14.12 2.76 -9.95
CA SER A 62 -12.86 3.49 -9.89
C SER A 62 -11.96 3.04 -8.74
N GLN A 63 -12.51 2.55 -7.63
CA GLN A 63 -11.73 2.03 -6.50
C GLN A 63 -11.01 0.73 -6.86
N ILE A 64 -11.66 -0.15 -7.62
CA ILE A 64 -11.08 -1.41 -8.08
C ILE A 64 -10.00 -1.11 -9.12
N LEU A 65 -10.30 -0.24 -10.10
CA LEU A 65 -9.35 0.16 -11.14
C LEU A 65 -8.08 0.81 -10.57
N ASN A 66 -8.22 1.64 -9.53
CA ASN A 66 -7.09 2.27 -8.86
C ASN A 66 -6.18 1.25 -8.15
N LYS A 67 -6.76 0.17 -7.63
CA LYS A 67 -6.02 -0.90 -6.94
C LYS A 67 -5.32 -1.85 -7.91
N ASN A 68 -5.81 -2.01 -9.14
CA ASN A 68 -5.17 -2.86 -10.14
C ASN A 68 -3.73 -2.41 -10.41
N ARG A 69 -2.80 -3.36 -10.30
CA ARG A 69 -1.39 -3.20 -10.64
C ARG A 69 -1.03 -4.21 -11.72
N PHE A 70 -0.24 -3.78 -12.67
CA PHE A 70 0.28 -4.63 -13.73
C PHE A 70 1.72 -5.03 -13.40
N SER A 71 2.18 -6.16 -13.91
CA SER A 71 3.55 -6.65 -13.75
C SER A 71 4.57 -5.94 -14.66
N LEU A 72 4.26 -4.73 -15.12
CA LEU A 72 5.11 -3.93 -16.01
C LEU A 72 5.50 -2.61 -15.34
N PRO A 73 6.71 -2.07 -15.58
CA PRO A 73 7.12 -0.77 -15.07
C PRO A 73 6.13 0.33 -15.44
N THR A 74 5.72 1.13 -14.44
CA THR A 74 4.64 2.14 -14.63
C THR A 74 5.04 3.24 -15.62
N VAL A 75 6.32 3.66 -15.61
CA VAL A 75 6.86 4.71 -16.47
C VAL A 75 6.90 4.24 -17.92
N GLU A 76 7.49 3.07 -18.17
CA GLU A 76 7.58 2.49 -19.51
C GLU A 76 6.20 2.15 -20.09
N LEU A 77 5.28 1.70 -19.23
CA LEU A 77 3.90 1.49 -19.64
C LEU A 77 3.24 2.80 -20.10
N ALA A 78 3.47 3.92 -19.41
CA ALA A 78 2.96 5.21 -19.86
C ALA A 78 3.55 5.62 -21.22
N ARG A 79 4.87 5.41 -21.41
CA ARG A 79 5.58 5.67 -22.67
C ARG A 79 5.08 4.81 -23.83
N ALA A 80 4.67 3.57 -23.57
CA ALA A 80 4.10 2.70 -24.61
C ALA A 80 2.81 3.27 -25.22
N PHE A 81 1.97 3.92 -24.40
CA PHE A 81 0.73 4.56 -24.83
C PHE A 81 0.95 5.98 -25.37
N CYS A 82 1.86 6.74 -24.77
CA CYS A 82 2.19 8.09 -25.19
C CYS A 82 3.72 8.28 -25.06
N PRO A 83 4.48 8.12 -26.17
CA PRO A 83 5.94 8.20 -26.14
C PRO A 83 6.48 9.55 -25.63
N ASP A 84 5.78 10.64 -25.96
CA ASP A 84 6.20 12.02 -25.65
C ASP A 84 5.60 12.53 -24.32
N CYS A 85 5.16 11.62 -23.45
CA CYS A 85 4.43 12.00 -22.25
C CYS A 85 5.37 12.43 -21.11
N THR A 86 5.36 13.72 -20.79
CA THR A 86 6.18 14.31 -19.71
C THR A 86 5.50 14.24 -18.34
N SER A 87 4.19 13.95 -18.30
CA SER A 87 3.42 13.87 -17.06
C SER A 87 2.26 12.89 -17.18
N LEU A 88 1.91 12.22 -16.08
CA LEU A 88 0.88 11.17 -16.08
C LEU A 88 -0.37 11.63 -15.30
N PRO A 89 -1.33 12.32 -15.96
CA PRO A 89 -2.56 12.75 -15.31
C PRO A 89 -3.43 11.55 -14.93
N GLU A 90 -4.20 11.67 -13.85
CA GLU A 90 -5.01 10.57 -13.32
C GLU A 90 -6.03 10.04 -14.34
N LYS A 91 -6.63 10.94 -15.13
CA LYS A 91 -7.58 10.58 -16.17
C LYS A 91 -6.92 9.70 -17.24
N ALA A 92 -5.81 10.15 -17.82
CA ALA A 92 -5.09 9.37 -18.83
C ALA A 92 -4.61 8.03 -18.28
N TYR A 93 -4.12 7.99 -17.03
CA TYR A 93 -3.70 6.73 -16.42
C TYR A 93 -4.87 5.76 -16.24
N LYS A 94 -6.06 6.24 -15.87
CA LYS A 94 -7.27 5.39 -15.81
C LYS A 94 -7.65 4.88 -17.19
N ASP A 95 -7.60 5.73 -18.21
CA ASP A 95 -7.92 5.37 -19.59
C ASP A 95 -6.96 4.28 -20.10
N ILE A 96 -5.66 4.39 -19.81
CA ILE A 96 -4.65 3.35 -20.08
C ILE A 96 -5.06 2.02 -19.42
N LYS A 97 -5.38 2.03 -18.13
CA LYS A 97 -5.78 0.80 -17.42
C LYS A 97 -7.06 0.18 -17.99
N ILE A 98 -8.03 1.01 -18.38
CA ILE A 98 -9.27 0.53 -18.99
C ILE A 98 -8.98 -0.15 -20.32
N LYS A 99 -8.17 0.48 -21.17
CA LYS A 99 -7.75 -0.07 -22.45
C LYS A 99 -6.98 -1.39 -22.31
N MET A 100 -6.08 -1.46 -21.34
CA MET A 100 -5.38 -2.72 -21.00
C MET A 100 -6.32 -3.85 -20.54
N LEU A 101 -7.50 -3.54 -19.99
CA LEU A 101 -8.46 -4.57 -19.59
C LEU A 101 -9.26 -5.14 -20.75
N GLU A 102 -9.19 -4.51 -21.92
CA GLU A 102 -9.81 -5.02 -23.16
C GLU A 102 -8.95 -6.10 -23.81
N TRP A 103 -7.64 -6.12 -23.52
CA TRP A 103 -6.70 -7.08 -24.08
C TRP A 103 -6.47 -8.26 -23.14
N PRO A 104 -6.77 -9.51 -23.57
CA PRO A 104 -6.60 -10.70 -22.74
C PRO A 104 -5.18 -10.87 -22.19
N PHE A 105 -4.18 -10.54 -23.03
CA PHE A 105 -2.78 -10.54 -22.64
C PHE A 105 -2.52 -9.66 -21.41
N CYS A 106 -2.98 -8.41 -21.45
CA CYS A 106 -2.76 -7.44 -20.37
C CYS A 106 -3.57 -7.75 -19.11
N VAL A 107 -4.76 -8.34 -19.25
CA VAL A 107 -5.49 -8.92 -18.11
C VAL A 107 -4.63 -9.98 -17.42
N GLY A 108 -3.96 -10.82 -18.20
CA GLY A 108 -3.01 -11.79 -17.70
C GLY A 108 -1.82 -11.19 -16.95
N LEU A 109 -1.49 -9.91 -17.14
CA LEU A 109 -0.40 -9.22 -16.42
C LEU A 109 -0.84 -8.56 -15.10
N ILE A 110 -2.11 -8.67 -14.72
CA ILE A 110 -2.61 -8.08 -13.47
C ILE A 110 -2.09 -8.89 -12.28
N ILE A 111 -1.41 -8.19 -11.38
CA ILE A 111 -0.88 -8.68 -10.11
C ILE A 111 -1.57 -7.99 -8.91
N GLY A 112 -2.70 -7.32 -9.17
CA GLY A 112 -3.46 -6.48 -8.23
C GLY A 112 -3.60 -7.09 -6.81
N PRO A 113 -3.75 -6.23 -5.80
CA PRO A 113 -3.13 -6.38 -4.49
C PRO A 113 -3.41 -7.73 -3.82
N SER A 114 -2.38 -8.31 -3.21
CA SER A 114 -2.49 -9.52 -2.38
C SER A 114 -3.37 -9.31 -1.15
N ALA A 115 -3.63 -8.06 -0.75
CA ALA A 115 -4.39 -7.71 0.44
C ALA A 115 -5.77 -7.13 0.08
N ARG A 116 -6.80 -7.97 0.02
CA ARG A 116 -8.16 -7.55 0.37
C ARG A 116 -8.37 -7.97 1.84
N PRO A 117 -8.51 -7.04 2.79
CA PRO A 117 -8.92 -7.35 4.16
C PRO A 117 -10.45 -7.53 4.21
N LEU A 118 -11.01 -8.34 3.32
CA LEU A 118 -12.40 -8.76 3.39
C LEU A 118 -12.41 -10.27 3.22
N ILE A 119 -12.77 -10.96 4.29
CA ILE A 119 -12.56 -12.37 4.63
C ILE A 119 -13.14 -13.38 3.59
N LEU A 120 -13.80 -12.93 2.52
CA LEU A 120 -14.63 -13.81 1.68
C LEU A 120 -14.37 -13.72 0.16
N ALA A 121 -13.47 -12.87 -0.33
CA ALA A 121 -13.28 -12.71 -1.79
C ALA A 121 -11.81 -12.85 -2.23
N PRO A 122 -11.48 -13.79 -3.14
CA PRO A 122 -10.13 -13.90 -3.69
C PRO A 122 -9.75 -12.62 -4.44
N SER A 123 -8.47 -12.24 -4.36
CA SER A 123 -7.94 -11.08 -5.10
C SER A 123 -8.15 -11.26 -6.60
N ILE A 124 -8.18 -10.15 -7.36
CA ILE A 124 -8.32 -10.20 -8.82
C ILE A 124 -7.21 -11.04 -9.45
N GLY A 125 -5.97 -10.92 -8.96
CA GLY A 125 -4.87 -11.77 -9.38
C GLY A 125 -5.15 -13.25 -9.12
N ALA A 126 -5.64 -13.61 -7.92
CA ALA A 126 -6.00 -14.98 -7.59
C ALA A 126 -7.16 -15.52 -8.47
N ARG A 127 -8.13 -14.68 -8.83
CA ARG A 127 -9.21 -15.04 -9.77
C ARG A 127 -8.65 -15.34 -11.16
N ILE A 128 -7.81 -14.46 -11.69
CA ILE A 128 -7.18 -14.61 -13.00
C ILE A 128 -6.25 -15.83 -13.03
N ARG A 129 -5.56 -16.16 -11.93
CA ARG A 129 -4.74 -17.38 -11.87
C ARG A 129 -5.53 -18.64 -11.54
N GLY A 130 -6.78 -18.51 -11.11
CA GLY A 130 -7.58 -19.61 -10.56
C GLY A 130 -7.10 -20.11 -9.18
N SER A 131 -5.98 -19.60 -8.66
CA SER A 131 -5.43 -19.99 -7.36
C SER A 131 -4.65 -18.84 -6.71
N ALA A 132 -4.86 -18.66 -5.40
CA ALA A 132 -4.10 -17.71 -4.60
C ALA A 132 -2.60 -18.06 -4.55
N VAL A 133 -2.27 -19.35 -4.44
CA VAL A 133 -0.88 -19.84 -4.38
C VAL A 133 -0.12 -19.50 -5.66
N GLN A 134 -0.74 -19.69 -6.83
CA GLN A 134 -0.11 -19.35 -8.11
C GLN A 134 0.12 -17.84 -8.25
N ASN A 135 -0.84 -17.03 -7.77
CA ASN A 135 -0.67 -15.59 -7.75
C ASN A 135 0.50 -15.16 -6.85
N GLU A 136 0.66 -15.77 -5.67
CA GLU A 136 1.78 -15.49 -4.77
C GLU A 136 3.14 -15.87 -5.36
N LEU A 137 3.25 -17.04 -6.03
CA LEU A 137 4.47 -17.45 -6.72
C LEU A 137 4.87 -16.44 -7.80
N ILE A 138 3.91 -15.96 -8.58
CA ILE A 138 4.16 -14.94 -9.60
C ILE A 138 4.59 -13.62 -8.96
N VAL A 139 3.91 -13.17 -7.91
CA VAL A 139 4.28 -11.94 -7.18
C VAL A 139 5.68 -12.06 -6.54
N ALA A 140 6.08 -13.27 -6.12
CA ALA A 140 7.42 -13.55 -5.63
C ALA A 140 8.48 -13.49 -6.74
N SER A 141 8.17 -14.02 -7.93
CA SER A 141 9.06 -13.92 -9.10
C SER A 141 9.29 -12.48 -9.56
N LEU A 142 8.36 -11.57 -9.27
CA LEU A 142 8.44 -10.16 -9.64
C LEU A 142 9.15 -9.29 -8.59
N THR A 143 9.82 -9.89 -7.61
CA THR A 143 10.50 -9.17 -6.52
C THR A 143 11.51 -8.14 -7.03
N GLU A 144 12.24 -8.47 -8.09
CA GLU A 144 13.23 -7.57 -8.72
C GLU A 144 12.58 -6.39 -9.44
N LEU A 145 11.35 -6.56 -9.94
CA LEU A 145 10.60 -5.50 -10.63
C LEU A 145 9.82 -4.60 -9.68
N LYS A 146 9.60 -4.99 -8.42
CA LYS A 146 8.84 -4.19 -7.43
C LYS A 146 9.29 -2.73 -7.33
N PRO A 147 10.59 -2.37 -7.39
CA PRO A 147 11.02 -0.97 -7.37
C PRO A 147 10.53 -0.15 -8.56
N LEU A 148 10.34 -0.80 -9.73
CA LEU A 148 9.88 -0.17 -10.97
C LEU A 148 8.35 -0.03 -11.04
N LEU A 149 7.62 -0.75 -10.18
CA LEU A 149 6.17 -0.69 -10.04
C LEU A 149 5.73 0.51 -9.20
N LEU A 150 6.10 1.70 -9.66
CA LEU A 150 5.89 2.96 -8.98
C LEU A 150 4.41 3.35 -8.91
N SER A 151 4.09 4.17 -7.90
CA SER A 151 2.80 4.84 -7.86
C SER A 151 2.69 5.82 -9.03
N ARG A 152 1.47 6.13 -9.48
CA ARG A 152 1.24 7.14 -10.54
C ARG A 152 1.94 8.47 -10.24
N LYS A 153 1.90 8.91 -8.98
CA LYS A 153 2.49 10.19 -8.56
C LYS A 153 4.01 10.17 -8.73
N ASP A 154 4.64 9.06 -8.38
CA ASP A 154 6.09 8.88 -8.49
C ASP A 154 6.50 8.71 -9.96
N ALA A 155 5.75 7.90 -10.73
CA ALA A 155 5.97 7.73 -12.17
C ALA A 155 5.82 9.05 -12.95
N SER A 156 4.82 9.87 -12.61
CA SER A 156 4.66 11.20 -13.22
C SER A 156 5.81 12.14 -12.89
N LYS A 157 6.46 11.96 -11.74
CA LYS A 157 7.62 12.75 -11.36
C LYS A 157 8.85 12.29 -12.15
N GLU A 158 9.05 10.98 -12.26
CA GLU A 158 10.17 10.42 -13.04
C GLU A 158 10.09 10.77 -14.52
N LEU A 159 8.89 10.79 -15.11
CA LEU A 159 8.67 11.27 -16.48
C LEU A 159 9.13 12.72 -16.63
N ALA A 160 8.75 13.60 -15.70
CA ALA A 160 9.14 15.01 -15.72
C ALA A 160 10.65 15.23 -15.50
N ASP A 161 11.28 14.40 -14.66
CA ASP A 161 12.72 14.48 -14.38
C ASP A 161 13.55 13.92 -15.57
N SER A 162 12.98 13.04 -16.41
CA SER A 162 13.70 12.39 -17.52
C SER A 162 13.91 13.24 -18.76
N ASP A 163 13.15 14.34 -18.92
CA ASP A 163 13.34 15.29 -20.04
C ASP A 163 14.52 16.26 -19.82
N ASP A 164 15.06 16.32 -18.59
CA ASP A 164 16.13 17.25 -18.21
C ASP A 164 17.54 16.62 -18.31
N VAL A 165 17.64 15.33 -18.69
CA VAL A 165 18.94 14.64 -18.72
C VAL A 165 19.05 13.73 -19.94
N GLY A 166 19.78 14.22 -20.95
CA GLY A 166 20.35 13.35 -21.96
C GLY A 166 21.32 12.35 -21.33
N GLU A 167 21.26 11.12 -21.85
CA GLU A 167 22.30 10.09 -21.77
C GLU A 167 22.31 9.19 -20.52
N LEU A 168 21.99 7.91 -20.77
CA LEU A 168 22.17 6.77 -19.87
C LEU A 168 23.59 6.77 -19.27
N THR A 169 23.74 6.96 -17.97
CA THR A 169 24.71 6.19 -17.16
C THR A 169 24.29 6.16 -15.68
N THR A 170 24.23 4.95 -15.14
CA THR A 170 24.51 4.56 -13.75
C THR A 170 24.36 5.65 -12.67
N PHE A 171 23.14 5.84 -12.15
CA PHE A 171 22.93 6.73 -11.00
C PHE A 171 23.08 5.99 -9.67
N HIS A 172 24.26 6.16 -9.07
CA HIS A 172 24.40 6.12 -7.62
C HIS A 172 23.44 7.14 -7.00
N SER A 173 22.54 6.63 -6.15
CA SER A 173 21.59 7.44 -5.40
C SER A 173 22.29 8.35 -4.40
N SER A 174 22.42 9.63 -4.75
CA SER A 174 22.59 10.70 -3.78
C SER A 174 21.60 11.82 -4.08
N SER A 175 20.39 11.69 -3.54
CA SER A 175 19.39 12.77 -3.51
C SER A 175 19.04 13.06 -2.06
N SER A 176 19.52 14.20 -1.58
CA SER A 176 19.15 14.88 -0.34
C SER A 176 17.64 15.17 -0.33
N LYS A 177 16.85 14.26 0.25
CA LYS A 177 15.46 14.53 0.63
C LYS A 177 15.46 15.11 2.04
N SER A 178 14.84 16.28 2.22
CA SER A 178 14.43 16.76 3.53
C SER A 178 13.53 15.69 4.16
N LYS A 179 14.08 14.97 5.14
CA LYS A 179 13.40 13.87 5.84
C LYS A 179 12.17 14.45 6.53
N LYS A 180 10.98 14.06 6.07
CA LYS A 180 9.81 14.02 6.95
C LYS A 180 10.18 13.04 8.06
N LEU A 181 10.35 13.55 9.28
CA LEU A 181 10.67 12.76 10.47
C LEU A 181 9.75 11.55 10.54
N SER A 182 10.35 10.37 10.67
CA SER A 182 9.62 9.12 10.84
C SER A 182 8.73 9.22 12.08
N ARG A 183 7.60 8.51 12.10
CA ARG A 183 6.76 8.39 13.30
C ARG A 183 7.56 7.86 14.51
N MET A 184 8.62 7.08 14.25
CA MET A 184 9.59 6.66 15.26
C MET A 184 10.48 7.81 15.74
N ASP A 185 11.01 8.63 14.82
CA ASP A 185 11.84 9.79 15.20
C ASP A 185 11.05 10.80 16.04
N LYS A 186 9.75 10.95 15.74
CA LYS A 186 8.85 11.80 16.54
C LYS A 186 8.61 11.25 17.95
N LEU A 187 8.51 9.92 18.09
CA LEU A 187 8.41 9.26 19.39
C LEU A 187 9.71 9.36 20.19
N GLU A 188 10.87 9.24 19.56
CA GLU A 188 12.17 9.43 20.21
C GLU A 188 12.36 10.88 20.67
N GLN A 189 11.92 11.85 19.86
CA GLN A 189 11.94 13.26 20.23
C GLN A 189 11.02 13.55 21.41
N GLU A 190 9.78 13.03 21.39
CA GLU A 190 8.84 13.16 22.52
C GLU A 190 9.37 12.47 23.79
N PHE A 191 10.08 11.34 23.68
CA PHE A 191 10.75 10.70 24.81
C PHE A 191 11.93 11.51 25.35
N GLY A 192 12.70 12.16 24.47
CA GLY A 192 13.77 13.07 24.84
C GLY A 192 13.24 14.27 25.63
N ASP A 193 12.22 14.93 25.09
CA ASP A 193 11.59 16.09 25.73
C ASP A 193 10.97 15.72 27.10
N MET A 194 10.35 14.54 27.22
CA MET A 194 9.82 14.06 28.50
C MET A 194 10.91 13.76 29.52
N LYS A 195 12.07 13.24 29.09
CA LYS A 195 13.22 12.98 29.95
C LYS A 195 13.86 14.28 30.46
N ASP A 196 13.89 15.32 29.64
CA ASP A 196 14.38 16.63 30.04
C ASP A 196 13.43 17.32 31.02
N MET A 197 12.11 17.20 30.81
CA MET A 197 11.11 17.66 31.78
C MET A 197 11.23 16.92 33.11
N PHE A 198 11.42 15.60 33.09
CA PHE A 198 11.60 14.79 34.30
C PHE A 198 12.92 15.12 35.02
N SER A 199 14.00 15.37 34.28
CA SER A 199 15.28 15.79 34.87
C SER A 199 15.20 17.16 35.53
N ASN A 200 14.50 18.10 34.91
CA ASN A 200 14.24 19.42 35.51
C ASN A 200 13.33 19.35 36.74
N PHE A 201 12.38 18.41 36.75
CA PHE A 201 11.55 18.13 37.93
C PHE A 201 12.38 17.54 39.08
N MET A 202 13.23 16.55 38.81
CA MET A 202 14.09 15.94 39.83
C MET A 202 15.15 16.89 40.39
N LYS A 203 15.74 17.77 39.57
CA LYS A 203 16.64 18.83 40.04
C LYS A 203 15.99 19.78 41.04
N ARG A 204 14.65 19.92 41.02
CA ARG A 204 13.92 20.74 41.98
C ARG A 204 13.81 20.08 43.37
N PHE A 205 14.09 18.78 43.45
CA PHE A 205 14.13 18.00 44.69
C PHE A 205 15.55 17.60 45.10
N GLU A 206 16.57 18.00 44.35
CA GLU A 206 17.94 17.86 44.84
C GLU A 206 18.10 18.79 46.06
N PRO A 207 18.40 18.23 47.25
CA PRO A 207 18.66 19.04 48.42
C PRO A 207 19.86 19.93 48.13
N ILE A 208 19.69 21.23 48.33
CA ILE A 208 20.76 22.22 48.26
C ILE A 208 21.87 21.73 49.19
N SER A 209 22.92 21.19 48.60
CA SER A 209 24.14 20.88 49.35
C SER A 209 24.85 22.21 49.56
N ASP A 210 24.59 22.79 50.73
CA ASP A 210 25.30 23.95 51.23
C ASP A 210 26.79 23.66 51.24
N ASN A 211 27.54 24.38 50.40
CA ASN A 211 28.97 24.55 50.59
C ASN A 211 29.25 26.06 50.62
N GLU A 212 29.59 26.50 51.82
CA GLU A 212 29.80 27.86 52.26
C GLU A 212 30.89 28.60 51.47
N SER A 213 30.60 29.86 51.12
CA SER A 213 31.54 30.97 51.30
C SER A 213 30.80 32.31 51.12
N GLU A 214 30.26 32.78 52.24
CA GLU A 214 30.03 34.21 52.52
C GLU A 214 31.37 35.01 52.48
N PRO A 215 31.40 36.37 52.36
CA PRO A 215 30.43 37.23 53.03
C PRO A 215 29.96 38.54 52.34
N GLU A 216 28.89 39.07 52.94
CA GLU A 216 28.61 40.49 53.21
C GLU A 216 28.08 41.42 52.08
N LYS A 217 26.76 41.72 52.07
CA LYS A 217 26.17 42.95 52.67
C LYS A 217 24.73 43.29 52.24
N SER A 218 24.04 43.87 53.23
CA SER A 218 22.92 44.83 53.21
C SER A 218 21.47 44.35 53.05
N TYR A 219 20.86 44.19 54.23
CA TYR A 219 19.51 44.61 54.65
C TYR A 219 18.69 45.50 53.68
N ALA A 220 17.50 45.01 53.32
CA ALA A 220 16.21 45.72 53.29
C ALA A 220 15.10 44.71 52.99
N SER A 221 14.46 44.12 54.00
CA SER A 221 13.14 44.55 54.51
C SER A 221 12.12 44.86 53.41
N PHE A 222 11.29 43.89 53.03
CA PHE A 222 9.86 44.13 52.77
C PHE A 222 9.09 42.81 52.95
N LYS A 223 8.36 42.74 54.06
CA LYS A 223 7.20 41.85 54.22
C LYS A 223 6.09 42.44 53.37
N ASP A 224 5.46 41.65 52.50
CA ASP A 224 4.00 41.64 52.47
C ASP A 224 3.41 40.47 51.69
N GLU A 225 2.29 40.00 52.23
CA GLU A 225 1.19 39.28 51.59
C GLU A 225 1.41 37.84 51.07
N LEU A 226 1.19 36.93 52.02
CA LEU A 226 0.32 35.77 51.83
C LEU A 226 -0.95 36.15 51.03
N ARG A 227 -1.13 35.57 49.85
CA ARG A 227 -2.48 35.28 49.34
C ARG A 227 -2.49 34.15 48.32
N ASN A 228 -3.47 33.27 48.53
CA ASN A 228 -4.15 32.46 47.53
C ASN A 228 -3.67 31.02 47.30
N SER A 229 -3.78 30.21 48.35
CA SER A 229 -4.18 28.81 48.24
C SER A 229 -5.68 28.75 47.90
N GLN A 230 -6.05 28.16 46.76
CA GLN A 230 -7.25 27.32 46.51
C GLN A 230 -7.77 27.47 45.06
N SER A 231 -7.64 26.39 44.29
CA SER A 231 -8.58 26.01 43.21
C SER A 231 -8.23 24.58 42.75
N LEU A 232 -8.82 23.56 43.37
CA LEU A 232 -10.00 22.84 42.85
C LEU A 232 -9.66 21.85 41.71
N HIS A 233 -9.03 20.72 42.06
CA HIS A 233 -9.09 19.50 41.23
C HIS A 233 -9.87 18.43 41.98
N LYS A 234 -11.17 18.38 41.70
CA LYS A 234 -12.06 17.28 42.05
C LYS A 234 -11.79 16.16 41.05
N SER A 235 -11.04 15.14 41.45
CA SER A 235 -10.82 13.94 40.64
C SER A 235 -12.11 13.12 40.62
N GLU A 236 -12.93 13.31 39.58
CA GLU A 236 -13.98 12.36 39.22
C GLU A 236 -13.32 11.05 38.76
N THR A 237 -13.36 10.04 39.62
CA THR A 237 -13.07 8.66 39.24
C THR A 237 -14.18 8.17 38.33
N VAL A 238 -13.99 8.32 37.01
CA VAL A 238 -14.86 7.71 36.00
C VAL A 238 -14.68 6.20 36.07
N LYS A 239 -15.56 5.54 36.82
CA LYS A 239 -15.67 4.09 36.88
C LYS A 239 -16.30 3.62 35.57
N TRP A 240 -15.47 3.19 34.64
CA TRP A 240 -15.90 2.57 33.39
C TRP A 240 -16.86 1.41 33.69
N LYS A 241 -18.06 1.45 33.11
CA LYS A 241 -19.04 0.35 33.16
C LYS A 241 -19.16 -0.20 31.75
N ALA A 242 -18.89 -1.49 31.58
CA ALA A 242 -18.96 -2.15 30.28
C ALA A 242 -20.40 -2.08 29.74
N PRO A 243 -20.60 -1.87 28.42
CA PRO A 243 -21.91 -1.97 27.79
C PRO A 243 -22.44 -3.40 27.92
N ASP A 244 -23.69 -3.55 28.36
CA ASP A 244 -24.35 -4.85 28.43
C ASP A 244 -24.56 -5.37 27.00
N LEU A 245 -23.91 -6.48 26.67
CA LEU A 245 -24.11 -7.19 25.42
C LEU A 245 -25.47 -7.90 25.46
N PRO A 246 -26.27 -7.84 24.38
CA PRO A 246 -27.47 -8.67 24.28
C PRO A 246 -27.05 -10.15 24.31
N LEU A 247 -27.58 -10.88 25.28
CA LEU A 247 -27.59 -12.35 25.28
C LEU A 247 -28.49 -12.77 24.13
N GLU A 248 -27.90 -13.09 22.98
CA GLU A 248 -28.57 -13.90 21.97
C GLU A 248 -28.61 -15.33 22.52
N GLU A 249 -29.82 -15.85 22.70
CA GLU A 249 -30.09 -17.23 23.07
C GLU A 249 -29.54 -18.12 21.94
N GLU A 250 -28.47 -18.86 22.22
CA GLU A 250 -27.97 -19.90 21.32
C GLU A 250 -29.01 -21.02 21.26
N GLU A 251 -29.75 -21.10 20.15
CA GLU A 251 -30.48 -22.31 19.77
C GLU A 251 -29.44 -23.36 19.34
N ASP A 252 -29.22 -24.35 20.21
CA ASP A 252 -28.45 -25.57 19.96
C ASP A 252 -29.09 -26.40 18.83
N ASP A 253 -28.77 -26.07 17.57
CA ASP A 253 -28.98 -26.98 16.43
C ASP A 253 -27.75 -27.87 16.27
N ASP A 254 -27.73 -28.99 17.01
CA ASP A 254 -26.79 -30.09 16.81
C ASP A 254 -26.98 -30.71 15.41
N PRO A 255 -25.99 -30.63 14.49
CA PRO A 255 -26.10 -31.31 13.21
C PRO A 255 -25.80 -32.81 13.38
N ASP A 256 -26.86 -33.62 13.30
CA ASP A 256 -26.81 -35.08 13.25
C ASP A 256 -25.94 -35.57 12.07
N PHE A 257 -24.67 -35.86 12.36
CA PHE A 257 -23.75 -36.50 11.43
C PHE A 257 -24.00 -38.01 11.39
N ILE A 258 -24.90 -38.44 10.50
CA ILE A 258 -25.06 -39.87 10.17
C ILE A 258 -24.13 -40.20 8.97
N PRO A 259 -23.05 -40.97 9.17
CA PRO A 259 -22.20 -41.40 8.06
C PRO A 259 -22.91 -42.45 7.21
N GLN A 260 -23.24 -42.11 5.96
CA GLN A 260 -23.71 -43.08 4.98
C GLN A 260 -22.56 -43.99 4.54
N THR A 261 -22.52 -45.19 5.08
CA THR A 261 -21.71 -46.29 4.54
C THR A 261 -22.47 -46.90 3.35
N LYS A 262 -21.98 -46.65 2.12
CA LYS A 262 -22.44 -47.40 0.95
C LYS A 262 -21.94 -48.85 1.08
N LYS A 263 -22.89 -49.78 1.15
CA LYS A 263 -22.64 -51.22 1.03
C LYS A 263 -22.35 -51.57 -0.44
N GLN A 264 -21.25 -52.30 -0.59
CA GLN A 264 -20.85 -53.31 -1.59
C GLN A 264 -21.35 -53.19 -3.02
#